data_AF-A0A6I9R8A5-F1
#
_entry.id   AF-A0A6I9R8A5-F1
#
_cell.length_a   1.000
_cell.length_b   1.000
_cell.length_c   1.000
_cell.angle_alpha   90.00
_cell.angle_beta   90.00
_cell.angle_gamma   90.00
#
_symmetry.space_group_name_H-M   'P 1'
#
loop_
_entity.id
_entity.type
_entity.pdbx_description
1 polymer ?
#
loop_
_entity_poly.entity_id
_entity_poly.type
_entity_poly.pdbx_seq_one_letter_code
_entity_poly.pdbx_strand_id
1 'polypeptide(L)'
;MADDPIGRLHRIRRTVMQMLKDRGYLVVDFEINMSKIDFLHKFGEGVKREDLLINKSKKNDPADQIYVFFPNDDKVGVKHIKKYAELMKVESVPRAILVLQQNLTPFARSYLQELSPKYHSEIFQEAELLINIKEHVLVPKHQLLTNEEKKTLLERYTLKETQNHISTFMMNLFCRPCLIS
;
A
#
# COMPACT_ATOMS: atom_id res chain seq x y z
N MET A 1 -8.16 17.93 -21.79
CA MET A 1 -9.10 17.01 -21.11
C MET A 1 -9.16 17.47 -19.67
N ALA A 2 -10.31 17.98 -19.22
CA ALA A 2 -10.46 18.53 -17.88
C ALA A 2 -10.09 17.47 -16.83
N ASP A 3 -9.23 17.83 -15.87
CA ASP A 3 -8.88 16.97 -14.74
C ASP A 3 -10.17 16.49 -14.07
N ASP A 4 -10.42 15.18 -14.11
CA ASP A 4 -11.52 14.52 -13.42
C ASP A 4 -10.96 13.92 -12.11
N PRO A 5 -10.84 14.72 -11.03
CA PRO A 5 -10.24 14.28 -9.77
C PRO A 5 -11.00 13.08 -9.17
N ILE A 6 -12.31 13.03 -9.38
CA ILE A 6 -13.17 11.95 -8.93
C ILE A 6 -12.85 10.66 -9.71
N GLY A 7 -12.75 10.74 -11.03
CA GLY A 7 -12.36 9.59 -11.86
C GLY A 7 -10.97 9.06 -11.51
N ARG A 8 -10.03 9.94 -11.17
CA ARG A 8 -8.71 9.55 -10.67
C ARG A 8 -8.79 8.80 -9.35
N LEU A 9 -9.50 9.34 -8.35
CA LEU A 9 -9.67 8.70 -7.04
C LEU A 9 -10.37 7.34 -7.16
N HIS A 10 -11.39 7.24 -8.02
CA HIS A 10 -12.07 5.98 -8.32
C HIS A 10 -11.10 4.91 -8.84
N ARG A 11 -10.24 5.27 -9.80
CA ARG A 11 -9.21 4.37 -10.34
C ARG A 11 -8.19 3.96 -9.28
N ILE A 12 -7.66 4.91 -8.52
CA ILE A 12 -6.69 4.65 -7.45
C ILE A 12 -7.30 3.69 -6.43
N ARG A 13 -8.53 3.93 -5.99
CA ARG A 13 -9.25 3.04 -5.06
C ARG A 13 -9.38 1.63 -5.62
N ARG A 14 -9.73 1.49 -6.90
CA ARG A 14 -9.82 0.19 -7.57
C ARG A 14 -8.48 -0.55 -7.57
N THR A 15 -7.39 0.14 -7.91
CA THR A 15 -6.02 -0.43 -7.87
C THR A 15 -5.65 -0.90 -6.47
N VAL A 16 -5.95 -0.08 -5.44
CA VAL A 16 -5.70 -0.46 -4.04
C VAL A 16 -6.50 -1.69 -3.64
N MET A 17 -7.79 -1.77 -4.00
CA MET A 17 -8.61 -2.96 -3.70
C MET A 17 -8.08 -4.22 -4.39
N GLN A 18 -7.62 -4.10 -5.63
CA GLN A 18 -6.97 -5.22 -6.34
C GLN A 18 -5.66 -5.64 -5.65
N MET A 19 -4.81 -4.69 -5.27
CA MET A 19 -3.58 -4.96 -4.53
C MET A 19 -3.86 -5.66 -3.19
N LEU A 20 -4.88 -5.21 -2.44
CA LEU A 20 -5.29 -5.87 -1.20
C LEU A 20 -5.78 -7.31 -1.45
N LYS A 21 -6.57 -7.54 -2.51
CA LYS A 21 -7.01 -8.88 -2.90
C LYS A 21 -5.82 -9.81 -3.20
N ASP A 22 -4.85 -9.32 -3.96
CA ASP A 22 -3.67 -10.09 -4.36
C ASP A 22 -2.79 -10.44 -3.14
N ARG A 23 -2.71 -9.55 -2.15
CA ARG A 23 -2.05 -9.79 -0.85
C ARG A 23 -2.81 -10.72 0.10
N GLY A 24 -3.96 -11.26 -0.32
CA GLY A 24 -4.75 -12.22 0.45
C GLY A 24 -5.73 -11.59 1.45
N TYR A 25 -6.00 -10.28 1.35
CA TYR A 25 -7.06 -9.64 2.13
C TYR A 25 -8.45 -10.01 1.60
N LEU A 26 -9.45 -9.97 2.48
CA LEU A 26 -10.84 -10.27 2.15
C LEU A 26 -11.46 -9.10 1.39
N VAL A 27 -11.29 -9.11 0.08
CA VAL A 27 -11.91 -8.14 -0.85
C VAL A 27 -12.86 -8.90 -1.77
N VAL A 28 -14.09 -8.40 -1.90
CA VAL A 28 -15.11 -9.00 -2.76
C VAL A 28 -15.08 -8.36 -4.15
N ASP A 29 -15.38 -9.13 -5.19
CA ASP A 29 -15.28 -8.66 -6.59
C ASP A 29 -16.16 -7.46 -6.90
N PHE A 30 -17.33 -7.33 -6.25
CA PHE A 30 -18.18 -6.15 -6.42
C PHE A 30 -17.52 -4.86 -5.90
N GLU A 31 -16.61 -4.95 -4.92
CA GLU A 31 -15.87 -3.79 -4.40
C GLU A 31 -14.83 -3.28 -5.40
N ILE A 32 -14.25 -4.20 -6.18
CA ILE A 32 -13.27 -3.90 -7.23
C ILE A 32 -13.97 -3.40 -8.49
N ASN A 33 -15.12 -3.99 -8.83
CA ASN A 33 -15.88 -3.68 -10.04
C ASN A 33 -16.94 -2.58 -9.84
N MET A 34 -16.89 -1.86 -8.72
CA MET A 34 -17.77 -0.73 -8.44
C MET A 34 -17.70 0.31 -9.55
N SER A 35 -18.84 0.70 -10.12
CA SER A 35 -18.87 1.70 -11.19
C SER A 35 -18.57 3.11 -10.65
N LYS A 36 -18.16 4.03 -11.53
CA LYS A 36 -17.95 5.43 -11.14
C LYS A 36 -19.25 6.07 -10.61
N ILE A 37 -20.39 5.67 -11.15
CA ILE A 37 -21.71 6.16 -10.74
C ILE A 37 -22.02 5.69 -9.32
N ASP A 38 -21.80 4.41 -9.01
CA ASP A 38 -22.00 3.87 -7.66
C ASP A 38 -21.03 4.50 -6.65
N PHE A 39 -19.81 4.77 -7.08
CA PHE A 39 -18.82 5.48 -6.28
C PHE A 39 -19.30 6.90 -5.93
N LEU A 40 -19.82 7.65 -6.91
CA LEU A 40 -20.42 8.96 -6.69
C LEU A 40 -21.66 8.89 -5.79
N HIS A 41 -22.50 7.88 -5.96
CA HIS A 41 -23.67 7.69 -5.11
C HIS A 41 -23.28 7.39 -3.65
N LYS A 42 -22.18 6.65 -3.45
CA LYS A 42 -21.69 6.27 -2.12
C LYS A 42 -20.96 7.39 -1.40
N PHE A 43 -20.14 8.17 -2.10
CA PHE A 43 -19.25 9.17 -1.51
C PHE A 43 -19.65 10.63 -1.80
N GLY A 44 -20.67 10.84 -2.66
CA GLY A 44 -21.13 12.16 -3.09
C GLY A 44 -20.25 12.81 -4.16
N GLU A 45 -20.68 13.97 -4.66
CA GLU A 45 -19.90 14.77 -5.63
C GLU A 45 -18.69 15.47 -4.97
N GLY A 46 -18.74 15.69 -3.66
CA GLY A 46 -17.68 16.29 -2.85
C GLY A 46 -16.89 15.26 -2.03
N VAL A 47 -16.41 14.20 -2.66
CA VAL A 47 -15.71 13.09 -1.99
C VAL A 47 -14.56 13.62 -1.13
N LYS A 48 -14.69 13.49 0.20
CA LYS A 48 -13.58 13.77 1.10
C LYS A 48 -12.66 12.56 1.11
N ARG A 49 -11.35 12.80 1.01
CA ARG A 49 -10.37 11.71 1.02
C ARG A 49 -10.42 10.88 2.30
N GLU A 50 -10.75 11.50 3.44
CA GLU A 50 -10.92 10.79 4.71
C GLU A 50 -12.03 9.71 4.65
N ASP A 51 -13.08 9.92 3.84
CA ASP A 51 -14.17 8.96 3.67
C ASP A 51 -13.75 7.72 2.85
N LEU A 52 -12.63 7.82 2.13
CA LEU A 52 -12.07 6.71 1.36
C LEU A 52 -11.28 5.71 2.22
N LEU A 53 -11.19 5.91 3.53
CA LEU A 53 -10.59 4.98 4.47
C LEU A 53 -11.02 3.53 4.19
N ILE A 54 -10.04 2.63 4.10
CA ILE A 54 -10.28 1.19 3.92
C ILE A 54 -9.76 0.48 5.16
N ASN A 55 -10.57 -0.39 5.74
CA ASN A 55 -10.11 -1.44 6.66
C ASN A 55 -10.48 -2.80 6.06
N LYS A 56 -9.50 -3.71 5.97
CA LYS A 56 -9.70 -5.10 5.53
C LYS A 56 -8.93 -6.05 6.43
N SER A 57 -9.52 -7.19 6.73
CA SER A 57 -8.86 -8.32 7.37
C SER A 57 -8.37 -9.35 6.35
N LYS A 58 -7.40 -10.18 6.71
CA LYS A 58 -7.01 -11.31 5.87
C LYS A 58 -8.10 -12.37 5.83
N LYS A 59 -8.15 -13.10 4.72
CA LYS A 59 -9.09 -14.23 4.55
C LYS A 59 -8.83 -15.36 5.55
N ASN A 60 -7.55 -15.62 5.84
CA ASN A 60 -7.12 -16.73 6.69
C ASN A 60 -6.95 -16.34 8.16
N ASP A 61 -6.80 -15.05 8.46
CA ASP A 61 -6.58 -14.54 9.82
C ASP A 61 -7.33 -13.21 10.01
N PRO A 62 -8.50 -13.24 10.68
CA PRO A 62 -9.29 -12.03 10.96
C PRO A 62 -8.60 -11.03 11.89
N ALA A 63 -7.63 -11.46 12.70
CA ALA A 63 -6.86 -10.56 13.57
C ALA A 63 -5.82 -9.75 12.78
N ASP A 64 -5.42 -10.25 11.61
CA ASP A 64 -4.54 -9.55 10.69
C ASP A 64 -5.33 -8.55 9.82
N GLN A 65 -5.45 -7.32 10.34
CA GLN A 65 -6.09 -6.21 9.65
C GLN A 65 -5.09 -5.25 9.00
N ILE A 66 -5.56 -4.51 8.00
CA ILE A 66 -4.81 -3.44 7.33
C ILE A 66 -5.69 -2.22 7.13
N TYR A 67 -5.13 -1.05 7.46
CA TYR A 67 -5.73 0.23 7.11
C TYR A 67 -5.14 0.79 5.82
N VAL A 68 -5.96 1.44 5.00
CA VAL A 68 -5.50 2.32 3.92
C VAL A 68 -6.04 3.72 4.14
N PHE A 69 -5.13 4.66 4.38
CA PHE A 69 -5.43 6.06 4.63
C PHE A 69 -5.22 6.89 3.36
N PHE A 70 -6.15 7.82 3.12
CA PHE A 70 -6.10 8.81 2.04
C PHE A 70 -6.11 10.21 2.67
N PRO A 71 -4.94 10.79 2.97
CA PRO A 71 -4.86 12.12 3.55
C PRO A 71 -5.36 13.19 2.56
N ASN A 72 -6.07 14.20 3.07
CA ASN A 72 -6.58 15.27 2.21
C ASN A 72 -5.49 16.28 1.78
N ASP A 73 -4.50 16.52 2.64
CA ASP A 73 -3.46 17.50 2.41
C ASP A 73 -2.40 17.00 1.43
N ASP A 74 -1.96 17.89 0.54
CA ASP A 74 -0.87 17.61 -0.41
C ASP A 74 0.43 17.25 0.32
N LYS A 75 0.73 17.98 1.40
CA LYS A 75 1.90 17.77 2.26
C LYS A 75 1.48 17.22 3.61
N VAL A 76 1.64 15.92 3.77
CA VAL A 76 1.31 15.24 5.02
C VAL A 76 2.43 15.47 6.05
N GLY A 77 2.09 16.23 7.09
CA GLY A 77 2.94 16.47 8.26
C GLY A 77 2.72 15.47 9.41
N VAL A 78 3.54 15.61 10.46
CA VAL A 78 3.55 14.74 11.66
C VAL A 78 2.17 14.67 12.33
N LYS A 79 1.40 15.75 12.32
CA LYS A 79 0.04 15.82 12.92
C LYS A 79 -0.90 14.74 12.37
N HIS A 80 -0.87 14.51 11.05
CA HIS A 80 -1.69 13.50 10.40
C HIS A 80 -1.23 12.09 10.76
N ILE A 81 0.08 11.85 10.72
CA ILE A 81 0.65 10.55 11.07
C ILE A 81 0.32 10.19 12.52
N LYS A 82 0.37 11.16 13.46
CA LYS A 82 -0.05 10.95 14.86
C LYS A 82 -1.51 10.54 14.96
N LYS A 83 -2.43 11.23 14.27
CA LYS A 83 -3.86 10.87 14.21
C LYS A 83 -4.05 9.43 13.72
N TYR A 84 -3.33 9.02 12.67
CA TYR A 84 -3.43 7.64 12.15
C TYR A 84 -2.81 6.61 13.09
N ALA A 85 -1.67 6.91 13.70
CA ALA A 85 -1.02 6.02 14.68
C ALA A 85 -1.89 5.81 15.93
N GLU A 86 -2.63 6.83 16.36
CA GLU A 86 -3.62 6.72 17.44
C GLU A 86 -4.78 5.81 17.05
N LEU A 87 -5.35 5.98 15.84
CA LEU A 87 -6.40 5.08 15.34
C LEU A 87 -5.92 3.63 15.26
N MET A 88 -4.72 3.40 14.70
CA MET A 88 -4.10 2.07 14.65
C MET A 88 -3.86 1.48 16.04
N LYS A 89 -3.52 2.31 17.02
CA LYS A 89 -3.31 1.89 18.41
C LYS A 89 -4.63 1.46 19.08
N VAL A 90 -5.71 2.21 18.86
CA VAL A 90 -7.04 1.92 19.44
C VAL A 90 -7.59 0.62 18.88
N GLU A 91 -7.51 0.44 17.57
CA GLU A 91 -8.02 -0.74 16.87
C GLU A 91 -7.02 -1.91 16.86
N SER A 92 -5.86 -1.73 17.48
CA SER A 92 -4.76 -2.70 17.53
C SER A 92 -4.35 -3.26 16.16
N VAL A 93 -4.37 -2.42 15.12
CA VAL A 93 -4.04 -2.80 13.75
C VAL A 93 -2.56 -2.52 13.46
N PRO A 94 -1.73 -3.54 13.20
CA PRO A 94 -0.29 -3.35 13.05
C PRO A 94 0.12 -2.83 11.66
N ARG A 95 -0.74 -2.97 10.64
CA ARG A 95 -0.41 -2.66 9.24
C ARG A 95 -1.22 -1.48 8.71
N ALA A 96 -0.54 -0.58 7.99
CA ALA A 96 -1.19 0.51 7.28
C ALA A 96 -0.52 0.82 5.94
N ILE A 97 -1.32 1.38 5.03
CA ILE A 97 -0.90 1.91 3.75
C ILE A 97 -1.32 3.38 3.70
N LEU A 98 -0.40 4.27 3.35
CA LEU A 98 -0.67 5.69 3.14
C LEU A 98 -0.59 6.00 1.64
N VAL A 99 -1.70 6.48 1.09
CA VAL A 99 -1.78 6.93 -0.30
C VAL A 99 -1.70 8.45 -0.34
N LEU A 100 -0.60 8.99 -0.87
CA LEU A 100 -0.28 10.42 -0.81
C LEU A 100 -0.34 11.09 -2.17
N GLN A 101 -0.81 12.34 -2.21
CA GLN A 101 -0.73 13.18 -3.41
C GLN A 101 0.71 13.63 -3.72
N GLN A 102 1.46 14.05 -2.69
CA GLN A 102 2.89 14.36 -2.77
C GLN A 102 3.67 13.64 -1.66
N ASN A 103 4.99 13.78 -1.66
CA ASN A 103 5.84 13.16 -0.63
C ASN A 103 5.54 13.70 0.78
N LEU A 104 5.79 12.85 1.79
CA LEU A 104 5.80 13.26 3.19
C LEU A 104 6.82 14.37 3.45
N THR A 105 6.55 15.20 4.47
CA THR A 105 7.59 16.07 5.00
C THR A 105 8.70 15.24 5.66
N PRO A 106 9.97 15.71 5.67
CA PRO A 106 11.08 14.96 6.27
C PRO A 106 10.80 14.57 7.73
N PHE A 107 10.20 15.48 8.51
CA PHE A 107 9.80 15.21 9.90
C PHE A 107 8.76 14.08 10.02
N ALA A 108 7.78 14.03 9.10
CA ALA A 108 6.78 12.96 9.09
C ALA A 108 7.40 11.61 8.72
N ARG A 109 8.38 11.58 7.81
CA ARG A 109 9.12 10.37 7.45
C ARG A 109 9.95 9.85 8.62
N SER A 110 10.69 10.71 9.32
CA SER A 110 11.44 10.31 10.52
C SER A 110 10.51 9.74 11.59
N TYR A 111 9.36 10.39 11.81
CA TYR A 111 8.38 9.92 12.78
C TYR A 111 7.78 8.53 12.42
N LEU A 112 7.52 8.25 11.14
CA LEU A 112 7.10 6.91 10.71
C LEU A 112 8.20 5.86 10.95
N GLN A 113 9.47 6.22 10.78
CA GLN A 113 10.59 5.31 11.03
C GLN A 113 10.70 4.94 12.53
N GLU A 114 10.44 5.90 13.42
CA GLU A 114 10.35 5.65 14.87
C GLU A 114 9.20 4.69 15.23
N LEU A 115 8.10 4.74 14.48
CA LEU A 115 6.93 3.86 14.68
C LEU A 115 7.10 2.48 14.02
N SER A 116 8.03 2.33 13.08
CA SER A 116 8.28 1.11 12.31
C SER A 116 8.48 -0.17 13.14
N PRO A 117 9.07 -0.16 14.35
CA PRO A 117 9.20 -1.38 15.15
C PRO A 117 7.87 -1.96 15.61
N LYS A 118 6.84 -1.11 15.75
CA LYS A 118 5.52 -1.50 16.26
C LYS A 118 4.46 -1.55 15.15
N TYR A 119 4.53 -0.63 14.20
CA TYR A 119 3.55 -0.48 13.12
C TYR A 119 4.25 -0.54 11.77
N HIS A 120 3.82 -1.47 10.92
CA HIS A 120 4.31 -1.57 9.56
C HIS A 120 3.48 -0.64 8.66
N SER A 121 4.10 0.45 8.21
CA SER A 121 3.45 1.44 7.36
C SER A 121 4.12 1.51 5.98
N GLU A 122 3.33 1.33 4.92
CA GLU A 122 3.76 1.47 3.54
C GLU A 122 3.28 2.79 2.95
N ILE A 123 4.04 3.37 2.02
CA ILE A 123 3.74 4.67 1.42
C ILE A 123 3.68 4.51 -0.10
N PHE A 124 2.57 4.93 -0.70
CA PHE A 124 2.38 5.00 -2.15
C PHE A 124 2.01 6.41 -2.58
N GLN A 125 2.44 6.80 -3.77
CA GLN A 125 1.95 8.03 -4.39
C GLN A 125 0.71 7.72 -5.23
N GLU A 126 -0.26 8.63 -5.26
CA GLU A 126 -1.44 8.53 -6.13
C GLU A 126 -1.03 8.31 -7.59
N ALA A 127 0.02 9.01 -8.05
CA ALA A 127 0.56 8.89 -9.39
C ALA A 127 1.00 7.45 -9.74
N GLU A 128 1.52 6.70 -8.76
CA GLU A 128 1.95 5.30 -8.94
C GLU A 128 0.75 4.35 -9.01
N LEU A 129 -0.37 4.69 -8.38
CA LEU A 129 -1.57 3.85 -8.30
C LEU A 129 -2.60 4.13 -9.42
N LEU A 130 -2.40 5.19 -10.21
CA LEU A 130 -3.24 5.51 -11.37
C LEU A 130 -3.14 4.46 -12.48
N ILE A 131 -2.01 3.75 -12.56
CA ILE A 131 -1.77 2.68 -13.52
C ILE A 131 -1.42 1.43 -12.72
N ASN A 132 -2.17 0.35 -12.89
CA ASN A 132 -1.82 -0.92 -12.26
C ASN A 132 -0.58 -1.51 -12.97
N ILE A 133 0.61 -1.30 -12.39
CA ILE A 133 1.89 -1.67 -13.01
C ILE A 133 2.02 -3.21 -13.19
N LYS A 134 1.17 -4.03 -12.53
CA LYS A 134 1.09 -5.49 -12.79
C LYS A 134 0.65 -5.87 -14.20
N GLU A 135 -0.06 -4.98 -14.89
CA GLU A 135 -0.52 -5.21 -16.27
C GLU A 135 0.50 -4.72 -17.30
N HIS A 136 1.60 -4.10 -16.84
CA HIS A 136 2.69 -3.71 -17.71
C HIS A 136 3.54 -4.93 -18.05
N VAL A 137 3.71 -5.20 -19.34
CA VAL A 137 4.40 -6.37 -19.96
C VAL A 137 5.80 -6.68 -19.40
N LEU A 138 6.41 -5.74 -18.67
CA LEU A 138 7.80 -5.79 -18.20
C LEU A 138 7.98 -6.02 -16.69
N VAL A 139 6.90 -6.27 -15.93
CA VAL A 139 7.02 -6.54 -14.49
C VAL A 139 6.91 -8.05 -14.23
N PRO A 140 8.03 -8.73 -13.88
CA PRO A 140 7.97 -10.14 -13.48
C PRO A 140 7.15 -10.28 -12.19
N LYS A 141 6.45 -11.41 -12.03
CA LYS A 141 5.69 -11.71 -10.82
C LYS A 141 6.65 -11.86 -9.64
N HIS A 142 6.50 -11.04 -8.60
CA HIS A 142 7.29 -11.17 -7.37
C HIS A 142 6.50 -12.00 -6.36
N GLN A 143 7.04 -13.16 -5.98
CA GLN A 143 6.47 -14.01 -4.93
C GLN A 143 7.27 -13.82 -3.64
N LEU A 144 6.56 -13.63 -2.52
CA LEU A 144 7.17 -13.67 -1.20
C LEU A 144 7.57 -15.11 -0.88
N LEU A 145 8.88 -15.37 -0.87
CA LEU A 145 9.44 -16.67 -0.50
C LEU A 145 9.26 -16.88 1.00
N THR A 146 8.80 -18.07 1.39
CA THR A 146 8.78 -18.52 2.77
C THR A 146 10.21 -18.75 3.30
N ASN A 147 10.39 -18.78 4.62
CA ASN A 147 11.70 -19.01 5.24
C ASN A 147 12.31 -20.36 4.82
N GLU A 148 11.48 -21.36 4.52
CA GLU A 148 11.90 -22.68 4.05
C GLU A 148 12.36 -22.61 2.59
N GLU A 149 11.56 -22.00 1.71
CA GLU A 149 11.93 -21.79 0.29
C GLU A 149 13.20 -20.95 0.15
N LYS A 150 13.39 -19.96 1.02
CA LYS A 150 14.62 -19.16 1.08
C LYS A 150 15.84 -20.01 1.43
N LYS A 151 15.73 -20.90 2.43
CA LYS A 151 16.84 -21.81 2.80
C LYS A 151 17.17 -22.78 1.68
N THR A 152 16.15 -23.41 1.08
CA THR A 152 16.34 -24.35 -0.03
C THR A 152 16.96 -23.68 -1.27
N LEU A 153 16.59 -22.42 -1.55
CA LEU A 153 17.21 -21.64 -2.62
C LEU A 153 18.69 -21.32 -2.32
N LEU A 154 19.01 -20.93 -1.09
CA LEU A 154 20.38 -20.64 -0.66
C LEU A 154 21.28 -21.90 -0.72
N GLU A 155 20.74 -23.05 -0.32
CA GLU A 155 21.42 -24.35 -0.41
C GLU A 155 21.64 -24.78 -1.87
N ARG A 156 20.65 -24.60 -2.75
CA ARG A 156 20.74 -25.00 -4.17
C ARG A 156 21.75 -24.17 -4.98
N TYR A 157 21.93 -22.90 -4.63
CA TYR A 157 22.86 -22.00 -5.32
C TYR A 157 24.22 -21.85 -4.61
N THR A 158 24.46 -22.55 -3.49
CA THR A 158 25.74 -22.53 -2.75
C THR A 158 26.25 -21.12 -2.42
N LEU A 159 25.34 -20.19 -2.09
CA LEU A 159 25.69 -18.80 -1.79
C LEU A 159 25.90 -18.62 -0.28
N LYS A 160 26.99 -17.94 0.11
CA LYS A 160 27.21 -17.49 1.50
C LYS A 160 26.47 -16.17 1.73
N GLU A 161 25.82 -16.03 2.89
CA GLU A 161 25.04 -14.83 3.30
C GLU A 161 25.81 -13.51 3.14
N THR A 162 27.14 -13.54 3.17
CA THR A 162 28.04 -12.39 3.10
C THR A 162 28.38 -11.88 1.70
N GLN A 163 27.96 -12.56 0.62
CA GLN A 163 28.12 -12.06 -0.77
C GLN A 163 26.85 -11.37 -1.27
N ASN A 164 26.36 -10.41 -0.50
CA ASN A 164 25.24 -9.57 -0.87
C ASN A 164 25.70 -8.28 -1.60
N HIS A 165 26.64 -8.40 -2.55
CA HIS A 165 26.87 -7.32 -3.53
C HIS A 165 25.75 -7.21 -4.57
N ILE A 166 24.82 -8.17 -4.59
CA ILE A 166 23.55 -8.05 -5.30
C ILE A 166 22.48 -7.39 -4.42
N SER A 167 22.59 -7.43 -3.08
CA SER A 167 21.59 -6.78 -2.22
C SER A 167 21.70 -5.26 -2.24
N THR A 168 22.89 -4.67 -2.27
CA THR A 168 23.01 -3.19 -2.19
C THR A 168 22.71 -2.49 -3.51
N PHE A 169 23.00 -3.13 -4.66
CA PHE A 169 22.63 -2.57 -5.97
C PHE A 169 21.17 -2.86 -6.33
N MET A 170 20.58 -3.97 -5.84
CA MET A 170 19.14 -4.17 -5.95
C MET A 170 18.35 -3.36 -4.93
N MET A 171 18.79 -3.18 -3.67
CA MET A 171 18.03 -2.38 -2.68
C MET A 171 17.94 -0.89 -3.03
N ASN A 172 18.94 -0.34 -3.72
CA ASN A 172 18.97 1.10 -4.02
C ASN A 172 18.45 1.48 -5.41
N LEU A 173 18.27 0.51 -6.33
CA LEU A 173 17.75 0.79 -7.68
C LEU A 173 16.46 0.04 -8.06
N PHE A 174 16.02 -0.96 -7.27
CA PHE A 174 14.78 -1.71 -7.48
C PHE A 174 14.16 -1.95 -6.09
N CYS A 175 12.95 -1.54 -5.74
CA CYS A 175 11.77 -1.74 -6.55
C CYS A 175 10.58 -1.15 -5.76
N ARG A 176 10.28 0.14 -5.91
CA ARG A 176 8.91 0.63 -5.59
C ARG A 176 7.82 -0.16 -6.34
N PRO A 177 8.06 -0.75 -7.53
CA PRO A 177 7.11 -1.66 -8.17
C PRO A 177 6.84 -2.98 -7.41
N CYS A 178 7.72 -3.46 -6.52
CA CYS A 178 7.49 -4.70 -5.78
C CYS A 178 6.40 -4.58 -4.72
N LEU A 179 6.16 -3.39 -4.18
CA LEU A 179 5.17 -3.19 -3.14
C LEU A 179 3.74 -3.37 -3.66
N ILE A 180 3.49 -3.31 -4.97
CA ILE A 180 2.15 -3.55 -5.52
C ILE A 180 1.89 -5.07 -5.70
N SER A 181 2.94 -5.91 -5.65
CA SER A 181 2.89 -7.36 -5.89
C SER A 181 2.26 -8.15 -4.76
#